data_AF-A0AAF1A970-F1
#
_entry.id   AF-A0AAF1A970-F1
#
_cell.length_a   1.000
_cell.length_b   1.000
_cell.length_c   1.000
_cell.angle_alpha   90.00
_cell.angle_beta   90.00
_cell.angle_gamma   90.00
#
_symmetry.space_group_name_H-M   'P 1'
#
loop_
_entity.id
_entity.type
_entity.pdbx_description
1 polymer ?
#
loop_
_entity_poly.entity_id
_entity_poly.type
_entity_poly.pdbx_seq_one_letter_code
_entity_poly.pdbx_strand_id
1 'polypeptide(L)'
;MTTISKARSLGVVTVAYVVAIAVAAAWLWLGPSTDRLWLDTLIADLLATVAIFGFSRVYRNSSFYDAYWSVIPPLLLFYWWYRSSEVDQLRVWLITIVVMLWAIRLTANWVYAFPGLHHEDWRYPMFKQRAGRFEILADLVAIHLIPTLQVFLAMVPVYVAVTRPGPGLVWLAWIAFVVGLAAVTLELVADVQMHRFVAERRTGEAMDRGLWGWSRHPNYFGEFSFWAALALFGVAAAPADWWWLILGALAILAMFLGASIPMMEERSLARRPAYQDVVDRVSRFVPWPPRTRPAHRSLPE
;
A
#
# COMPACT_ATOMS: atom_id res chain seq x y z
N MET A 1 -31.56 5.68 -11.78
CA MET A 1 -30.87 4.92 -10.70
C MET A 1 -30.37 5.93 -9.69
N THR A 2 -30.90 5.94 -8.46
CA THR A 2 -30.39 6.79 -7.38
C THR A 2 -28.98 6.38 -7.04
N THR A 3 -28.02 7.29 -7.20
CA THR A 3 -26.62 7.07 -6.85
C THR A 3 -26.51 6.74 -5.37
N ILE A 4 -25.84 5.63 -5.04
CA ILE A 4 -25.60 5.21 -3.65
C ILE A 4 -24.73 6.29 -2.99
N SER A 5 -25.16 6.80 -1.83
CA SER A 5 -24.39 7.81 -1.08
C SER A 5 -23.04 7.25 -0.63
N LYS A 6 -22.07 8.14 -0.33
CA LYS A 6 -20.77 7.73 0.23
C LYS A 6 -20.91 6.91 1.49
N ALA A 7 -21.78 7.33 2.43
CA ALA A 7 -22.02 6.61 3.68
C ALA A 7 -22.57 5.19 3.45
N ARG A 8 -23.54 5.03 2.55
CA ARG A 8 -24.09 3.71 2.21
C ARG A 8 -23.06 2.85 1.46
N SER A 9 -22.25 3.46 0.60
CA SER A 9 -21.14 2.80 -0.10
C SER A 9 -20.12 2.24 0.89
N LEU A 10 -19.70 3.06 1.87
CA LEU A 10 -18.79 2.64 2.94
C LEU A 10 -19.41 1.52 3.78
N GLY A 11 -20.69 1.60 4.13
CA GLY A 11 -21.38 0.53 4.86
C GLY A 11 -21.35 -0.82 4.13
N VAL A 12 -21.52 -0.81 2.80
CA VAL A 12 -21.40 -2.02 1.98
C VAL A 12 -19.98 -2.56 1.97
N VAL A 13 -18.96 -1.70 1.82
CA VAL A 13 -17.55 -2.11 1.87
C VAL A 13 -17.21 -2.70 3.24
N THR A 14 -17.68 -2.09 4.33
CA THR A 14 -17.51 -2.60 5.69
C THR A 14 -18.11 -3.99 5.85
N VAL A 15 -19.31 -4.23 5.33
CA VAL A 15 -19.93 -5.58 5.37
C VAL A 15 -19.06 -6.59 4.60
N ALA A 16 -18.56 -6.23 3.42
CA ALA A 16 -17.68 -7.10 2.64
C ALA A 16 -16.41 -7.47 3.44
N TYR A 17 -15.85 -6.52 4.19
CA TYR A 17 -14.61 -6.74 4.95
C TYR A 17 -14.88 -7.57 6.19
N VAL A 18 -16.00 -7.34 6.89
CA VAL A 18 -16.43 -8.19 8.01
C VAL A 18 -16.61 -9.64 7.54
N VAL A 19 -17.24 -9.87 6.38
CA VAL A 19 -17.41 -11.21 5.82
C VAL A 19 -16.07 -11.82 5.44
N ALA A 20 -15.19 -11.06 4.77
CA ALA A 20 -13.85 -11.55 4.40
C ALA A 20 -13.02 -11.94 5.63
N ILE A 21 -13.02 -11.11 6.68
CA ILE A 21 -12.35 -11.39 7.95
C ILE A 21 -12.97 -12.62 8.64
N ALA A 22 -14.30 -12.76 8.61
CA ALA A 22 -14.97 -13.94 9.17
C ALA A 22 -14.59 -15.22 8.41
N VAL A 23 -14.44 -15.17 7.08
CA VAL A 23 -13.96 -16.30 6.27
C VAL A 23 -12.53 -16.68 6.65
N ALA A 24 -11.62 -15.70 6.77
CA ALA A 24 -10.25 -15.95 7.23
C ALA A 24 -10.22 -16.54 8.65
N ALA A 25 -10.99 -15.98 9.58
CA ALA A 25 -11.08 -16.47 10.95
C ALA A 25 -11.64 -17.89 11.03
N ALA A 26 -12.67 -18.20 10.23
CA ALA A 26 -13.23 -19.55 10.13
C ALA A 26 -12.18 -20.56 9.65
N TRP A 27 -11.34 -20.20 8.67
CA TRP A 27 -10.21 -21.04 8.27
C TRP A 27 -9.22 -21.26 9.41
N LEU A 28 -8.82 -20.20 10.12
CA LEU A 28 -7.83 -20.30 11.20
C LEU A 28 -8.32 -21.08 12.43
N TRP A 29 -9.64 -21.18 12.64
CA TRP A 29 -10.25 -21.83 13.80
C TRP A 29 -10.79 -23.24 13.50
N LEU A 30 -11.38 -23.43 12.32
CA LEU A 30 -12.09 -24.66 11.95
C LEU A 30 -11.40 -25.41 10.81
N GLY A 31 -10.54 -24.73 10.05
CA GLY A 31 -9.82 -25.31 8.93
C GLY A 31 -8.72 -26.29 9.39
N PRO A 32 -8.26 -27.16 8.47
CA PRO A 32 -7.11 -28.02 8.75
C PRO A 32 -5.86 -27.16 8.95
N SER A 33 -5.17 -27.35 10.07
CA SER A 33 -3.86 -26.71 10.27
C SER A 33 -2.79 -27.39 9.43
N THR A 34 -1.88 -26.58 8.91
CA THR A 34 -0.69 -27.04 8.19
C THR A 34 0.55 -27.18 9.09
N ASP A 35 0.39 -27.01 10.41
CA ASP A 35 1.44 -26.87 11.43
C ASP A 35 2.43 -25.71 11.14
N ARG A 36 2.10 -24.85 10.17
CA ARG A 36 2.92 -23.71 9.74
C ARG A 36 2.07 -22.46 9.82
N LEU A 37 2.26 -21.69 10.89
CA LEU A 37 1.47 -20.50 11.17
C LEU A 37 1.41 -19.51 9.99
N TRP A 38 2.55 -19.27 9.31
CA TRP A 38 2.58 -18.39 8.14
C TRP A 38 1.72 -18.92 6.98
N LEU A 39 1.72 -20.23 6.75
CA LEU A 39 0.96 -20.86 5.65
C LEU A 39 -0.53 -20.86 5.96
N ASP A 40 -0.91 -21.16 7.21
CA ASP A 40 -2.30 -21.07 7.67
C ASP A 40 -2.84 -19.64 7.47
N THR A 41 -2.04 -18.61 7.80
CA THR A 41 -2.45 -17.21 7.57
C THR A 41 -2.44 -16.80 6.10
N LEU A 42 -1.56 -17.35 5.27
CA LEU A 42 -1.57 -17.09 3.83
C LEU A 42 -2.85 -17.65 3.20
N ILE A 43 -3.24 -18.87 3.56
CA ILE A 43 -4.48 -19.47 3.07
C ILE A 43 -5.68 -18.65 3.56
N ALA A 44 -5.68 -18.23 4.83
CA ALA A 44 -6.74 -17.38 5.37
C ALA A 44 -6.89 -16.06 4.58
N ASP A 45 -5.78 -15.39 4.28
CA ASP A 45 -5.76 -14.14 3.51
C ASP A 45 -6.23 -14.35 2.07
N LEU A 46 -5.80 -15.45 1.42
CA LEU A 46 -6.29 -15.80 0.07
C LEU A 46 -7.79 -16.07 0.05
N LEU A 47 -8.34 -16.76 1.05
CA LEU A 47 -9.78 -17.01 1.16
C LEU A 47 -10.57 -15.71 1.40
N ALA A 48 -10.06 -14.81 2.23
CA ALA A 48 -10.63 -13.49 2.43
C ALA A 48 -10.57 -12.64 1.15
N THR A 49 -9.48 -12.69 0.39
CA THR A 49 -9.37 -12.06 -0.93
C THR A 49 -10.39 -12.62 -1.92
N VAL A 50 -10.64 -13.93 -1.93
CA VAL A 50 -11.70 -14.53 -2.76
C VAL A 50 -13.08 -14.03 -2.34
N ALA A 51 -13.33 -13.85 -1.04
CA ALA A 51 -14.58 -13.25 -0.57
C ALA A 51 -14.72 -11.79 -1.06
N ILE A 52 -13.68 -10.96 -0.91
CA ILE A 52 -13.66 -9.59 -1.44
C ILE A 52 -13.87 -9.56 -2.95
N PHE A 53 -13.26 -10.48 -3.69
CA PHE A 53 -13.47 -10.64 -5.12
C PHE A 53 -14.94 -10.98 -5.44
N GLY A 54 -15.58 -11.85 -4.66
CA GLY A 54 -17.01 -12.12 -4.78
C GLY A 54 -17.86 -10.84 -4.66
N PHE A 55 -17.59 -10.01 -3.65
CA PHE A 55 -18.24 -8.71 -3.49
C PHE A 55 -17.94 -7.77 -4.67
N SER A 56 -16.70 -7.67 -5.11
CA SER A 56 -16.33 -6.80 -6.23
C SER A 56 -17.07 -7.17 -7.52
N ARG A 57 -17.31 -8.47 -7.76
CA ARG A 57 -18.11 -8.96 -8.89
C ARG A 57 -19.60 -8.65 -8.75
N VAL A 58 -20.18 -8.83 -7.56
CA VAL A 58 -21.59 -8.52 -7.29
C VAL A 58 -21.88 -7.02 -7.51
N TYR A 59 -20.98 -6.16 -7.03
CA TYR A 59 -21.12 -4.71 -7.12
C TYR A 59 -20.46 -4.09 -8.36
N ARG A 60 -19.83 -4.92 -9.22
CA ARG A 60 -19.11 -4.51 -10.43
C ARG A 60 -18.09 -3.39 -10.19
N ASN A 61 -17.34 -3.51 -9.11
CA ASN A 61 -16.37 -2.50 -8.71
C ASN A 61 -15.19 -3.16 -7.99
N SER A 62 -14.02 -3.20 -8.63
CA SER A 62 -12.82 -3.80 -8.04
C SER A 62 -12.12 -2.93 -7.00
N SER A 63 -12.56 -1.67 -6.83
CA SER A 63 -12.12 -0.81 -5.72
C SER A 63 -12.59 -1.28 -4.34
N PHE A 64 -13.38 -2.36 -4.25
CA PHE A 64 -13.54 -3.08 -2.98
C PHE A 64 -12.21 -3.54 -2.40
N TYR A 65 -11.21 -3.82 -3.24
CA TYR A 65 -9.89 -4.25 -2.78
C TYR A 65 -9.02 -3.10 -2.22
N ASP A 66 -9.33 -1.84 -2.56
CA ASP A 66 -8.41 -0.71 -2.35
C ASP A 66 -8.03 -0.45 -0.88
N ALA A 67 -8.95 -0.63 0.07
CA ALA A 67 -8.64 -0.49 1.50
C ALA A 67 -8.23 -1.82 2.15
N TYR A 68 -8.41 -2.95 1.47
CA TYR A 68 -8.19 -4.28 2.03
C TYR A 68 -6.71 -4.45 2.35
N TRP A 69 -5.85 -3.95 1.45
CA TRP A 69 -4.39 -4.01 1.59
C TRP A 69 -3.85 -3.26 2.83
N SER A 70 -4.59 -2.31 3.40
CA SER A 70 -4.21 -1.59 4.62
C SER A 70 -4.88 -2.13 5.89
N VAL A 71 -5.98 -2.88 5.75
CA VAL A 71 -6.72 -3.47 6.87
C VAL A 71 -6.13 -4.80 7.32
N ILE A 72 -5.62 -5.62 6.39
CA ILE A 72 -5.08 -6.95 6.71
C ILE A 72 -3.76 -6.94 7.50
N PRO A 73 -2.77 -6.06 7.21
CA PRO A 73 -1.48 -6.12 7.90
C PRO A 73 -1.55 -6.03 9.45
N PRO A 74 -2.37 -5.14 10.05
CA PRO A 74 -2.59 -5.17 11.51
C PRO A 74 -3.18 -6.49 12.02
N LEU A 75 -4.12 -7.09 11.30
CA LEU A 75 -4.76 -8.35 11.71
C LEU A 75 -3.76 -9.51 11.67
N LEU A 76 -2.92 -9.59 10.64
CA LEU A 76 -1.82 -10.56 10.55
C LEU A 76 -0.84 -10.36 11.71
N LEU A 77 -0.41 -9.12 11.96
CA LEU A 77 0.49 -8.79 13.06
C LEU A 77 -0.08 -9.25 14.41
N PHE A 78 -1.31 -8.88 14.75
CA PHE A 78 -1.91 -9.23 16.03
C PHE A 78 -2.13 -10.73 16.17
N TYR A 79 -2.54 -11.40 15.09
CA TYR A 79 -2.72 -12.85 15.12
C TYR A 79 -1.39 -13.59 15.30
N TRP A 80 -0.33 -13.21 14.59
CA TRP A 80 1.00 -13.80 14.75
C TRP A 80 1.57 -13.53 16.14
N TRP A 81 1.39 -12.32 16.67
CA TRP A 81 1.79 -12.00 18.03
C TRP A 81 1.03 -12.85 19.06
N TYR A 82 -0.29 -12.94 18.94
CA TYR A 82 -1.12 -13.75 19.84
C TYR A 82 -0.73 -15.24 19.85
N ARG A 83 -0.35 -15.77 18.69
CA ARG A 83 0.05 -17.19 18.53
C ARG A 83 1.50 -17.47 18.95
N SER A 84 2.28 -16.46 19.28
CA SER A 84 3.70 -16.60 19.61
C SER A 84 3.94 -16.46 21.11
N SER A 85 4.79 -17.32 21.65
CA SER A 85 5.31 -17.23 23.02
C SER A 85 6.75 -16.71 22.99
N GLU A 86 7.20 -16.06 24.07
CA GLU A 86 8.62 -15.69 24.28
C GLU A 86 9.22 -14.65 23.29
N VAL A 87 8.38 -13.77 22.77
CA VAL A 87 8.79 -12.68 21.86
C VAL A 87 9.33 -11.47 22.63
N ASP A 88 10.26 -10.75 22.01
CA ASP A 88 10.75 -9.47 22.53
C ASP A 88 9.64 -8.41 22.48
N GLN A 89 9.11 -8.06 23.65
CA GLN A 89 7.95 -7.18 23.76
C GLN A 89 8.24 -5.77 23.23
N LEU A 90 9.45 -5.26 23.45
CA LEU A 90 9.85 -3.94 22.95
C LEU A 90 9.73 -3.89 21.43
N ARG A 91 10.37 -4.81 20.71
CA ARG A 91 10.32 -4.90 19.25
C ARG A 91 8.89 -5.01 18.74
N VAL A 92 8.06 -5.86 19.36
CA VAL A 92 6.67 -6.03 18.95
C VAL A 92 5.85 -4.74 19.13
N TRP A 93 6.05 -4.00 20.22
CA TRP A 93 5.39 -2.71 20.42
C TRP A 93 5.85 -1.65 19.41
N LEU A 94 7.16 -1.59 19.11
CA LEU A 94 7.69 -0.68 18.09
C LEU A 94 7.07 -0.96 16.71
N ILE A 95 7.00 -2.23 16.31
CA ILE A 95 6.34 -2.66 15.06
C ILE A 95 4.85 -2.28 15.08
N THR A 96 4.16 -2.57 16.19
CA THR A 96 2.72 -2.32 16.34
C THR A 96 2.40 -0.84 16.15
N ILE A 97 3.16 0.06 16.78
CA ILE A 97 2.97 1.50 16.63
C ILE A 97 3.10 1.91 15.16
N VAL A 98 4.18 1.47 14.49
CA VAL A 98 4.45 1.83 13.08
C VAL A 98 3.36 1.29 12.14
N VAL A 99 3.00 0.00 12.27
CA VAL A 99 1.97 -0.66 11.44
C VAL A 99 0.60 -0.04 11.67
N MET A 100 0.23 0.26 12.92
CA MET A 100 -1.07 0.87 13.24
C MET A 100 -1.18 2.30 12.71
N LEU A 101 -0.13 3.11 12.88
CA LEU A 101 -0.12 4.47 12.34
C LEU A 101 -0.23 4.46 10.81
N TRP A 102 0.53 3.58 10.14
CA TRP A 102 0.45 3.40 8.69
C TRP A 102 -0.95 2.97 8.23
N ALA A 103 -1.51 1.93 8.86
CA ALA A 103 -2.80 1.33 8.47
C ALA A 103 -3.96 2.31 8.68
N ILE A 104 -4.00 3.00 9.83
CA ILE A 104 -5.00 4.02 10.13
C ILE A 104 -4.88 5.16 9.12
N ARG A 105 -3.66 5.68 8.89
CA ARG A 105 -3.42 6.76 7.93
C ARG A 105 -3.89 6.38 6.53
N LEU A 106 -3.53 5.18 6.06
CA LEU A 106 -3.82 4.75 4.69
C LEU A 106 -5.31 4.55 4.47
N THR A 107 -5.96 3.89 5.43
CA THR A 107 -7.40 3.65 5.41
C THR A 107 -8.16 4.97 5.51
N ALA A 108 -7.74 5.91 6.37
CA ALA A 108 -8.34 7.23 6.48
C ALA A 108 -8.16 8.05 5.20
N ASN A 109 -6.99 7.99 4.56
CA ASN A 109 -6.71 8.63 3.28
C ASN A 109 -7.63 8.09 2.17
N TRP A 110 -7.81 6.77 2.11
CA TRP A 110 -8.76 6.14 1.20
C TRP A 110 -10.20 6.58 1.48
N VAL A 111 -10.65 6.54 2.74
CA VAL A 111 -12.00 6.99 3.12
C VAL A 111 -12.22 8.44 2.75
N TYR A 112 -11.23 9.32 2.93
CA TYR A 112 -11.31 10.73 2.54
C TYR A 112 -11.54 10.86 1.02
N ALA A 113 -10.69 10.22 0.22
CA ALA A 113 -10.72 10.33 -1.24
C ALA A 113 -11.87 9.56 -1.92
N PHE A 114 -12.40 8.51 -1.29
CA PHE A 114 -13.42 7.63 -1.87
C PHE A 114 -14.77 8.36 -2.00
N PRO A 115 -15.30 8.58 -3.22
CA PRO A 115 -16.56 9.29 -3.42
C PRO A 115 -17.79 8.38 -3.28
N GLY A 116 -17.61 7.06 -3.34
CA GLY A 116 -18.67 6.05 -3.28
C GLY A 116 -18.53 4.98 -4.37
N LEU A 117 -19.35 3.94 -4.31
CA LEU A 117 -19.26 2.76 -5.20
C LEU A 117 -19.57 3.03 -6.68
N HIS A 118 -19.99 4.25 -7.03
CA HIS A 118 -20.10 4.69 -8.41
C HIS A 118 -18.74 5.02 -9.04
N HIS A 119 -17.67 5.08 -8.24
CA HIS A 119 -16.30 5.28 -8.68
C HIS A 119 -15.51 3.98 -8.53
N GLU A 120 -14.80 3.60 -9.58
CA GLU A 120 -13.80 2.52 -9.59
C GLU A 120 -12.46 3.16 -10.01
N ASP A 121 -11.36 2.68 -9.43
CA ASP A 121 -10.02 3.11 -9.84
C ASP A 121 -9.84 2.87 -11.35
N TRP A 122 -9.43 3.93 -12.03
CA TRP A 122 -9.28 3.96 -13.49
C TRP A 122 -8.34 2.90 -14.06
N ARG A 123 -7.41 2.36 -13.27
CA ARG A 123 -6.49 1.28 -13.68
C ARG A 123 -7.23 -0.03 -13.89
N TYR A 124 -8.28 -0.28 -13.12
CA TYR A 124 -8.99 -1.56 -13.13
C TYR A 124 -9.77 -1.81 -14.42
N PRO A 125 -10.57 -0.87 -14.95
CA PRO A 125 -11.14 -1.00 -16.28
C PRO A 125 -10.08 -1.21 -17.37
N MET A 126 -8.91 -0.56 -17.26
CA MET A 126 -7.85 -0.73 -18.25
C MET A 126 -7.29 -2.15 -18.27
N PHE A 127 -7.02 -2.76 -17.11
CA PHE A 127 -6.57 -4.15 -17.03
C PHE A 127 -7.63 -5.13 -17.56
N LYS A 128 -8.89 -4.92 -17.16
CA LYS A 128 -10.05 -5.73 -17.60
C LYS A 128 -10.25 -5.67 -19.11
N GLN A 129 -10.22 -4.46 -19.70
CA GLN A 129 -10.38 -4.25 -21.14
C GLN A 129 -9.24 -4.87 -21.94
N ARG A 130 -7.99 -4.72 -21.48
CA ARG A 130 -6.81 -5.32 -22.15
C ARG A 130 -6.86 -6.84 -22.14
N ALA A 131 -7.48 -7.45 -21.13
CA ALA A 131 -7.61 -8.91 -21.01
C ALA A 131 -8.73 -9.51 -21.89
N GLY A 132 -9.67 -8.70 -22.38
CA GLY A 132 -10.76 -9.16 -23.25
C GLY A 132 -11.56 -10.31 -22.61
N ARG A 133 -11.62 -11.47 -23.28
CA ARG A 133 -12.32 -12.67 -22.76
C ARG A 133 -11.78 -13.20 -21.42
N PHE A 134 -10.57 -12.81 -21.03
CA PHE A 134 -9.94 -13.18 -19.77
C PHE A 134 -10.15 -12.11 -18.67
N GLU A 135 -11.12 -11.20 -18.84
CA GLU A 135 -11.46 -10.13 -17.87
C GLU A 135 -11.54 -10.64 -16.42
N ILE A 136 -12.31 -11.71 -16.18
CA ILE A 136 -12.53 -12.27 -14.84
C ILE A 136 -11.21 -12.77 -14.24
N LEU A 137 -10.37 -13.42 -15.06
CA LEU A 137 -9.06 -13.90 -14.62
C LEU A 137 -8.12 -12.74 -14.32
N ALA A 138 -8.11 -11.70 -15.14
CA ALA A 138 -7.31 -10.50 -14.90
C ALA A 138 -7.78 -9.73 -13.66
N ASP A 139 -9.10 -9.67 -13.43
CA ASP A 139 -9.69 -9.05 -12.24
C ASP A 139 -9.27 -9.79 -10.97
N LEU A 140 -9.42 -11.12 -10.95
CA LEU A 140 -8.98 -11.93 -9.82
C LEU A 140 -7.46 -11.86 -9.62
N VAL A 141 -6.67 -12.07 -10.67
CA VAL A 141 -5.21 -12.22 -10.53
C VAL A 141 -4.51 -10.87 -10.36
N ALA A 142 -4.69 -9.93 -11.30
CA ALA A 142 -3.91 -8.70 -11.31
C ALA A 142 -4.40 -7.66 -10.31
N ILE A 143 -5.72 -7.60 -10.04
CA ILE A 143 -6.28 -6.59 -9.14
C ILE A 143 -6.38 -7.08 -7.69
N HIS A 144 -6.64 -8.38 -7.47
CA HIS A 144 -6.83 -8.93 -6.13
C HIS A 144 -5.61 -9.76 -5.67
N LEU A 145 -5.31 -10.89 -6.34
CA LEU A 145 -4.32 -11.86 -5.85
C LEU A 145 -2.87 -11.36 -5.85
N ILE A 146 -2.40 -10.71 -6.92
CA ILE A 146 -1.01 -10.22 -6.99
C ILE A 146 -0.74 -9.22 -5.86
N PRO A 147 -1.57 -8.17 -5.65
CA PRO A 147 -1.42 -7.29 -4.50
C PRO A 147 -1.51 -8.01 -3.16
N THR A 148 -2.39 -9.01 -3.00
CA THR A 148 -2.50 -9.80 -1.74
C THR A 148 -1.18 -10.50 -1.45
N LEU A 149 -0.66 -11.25 -2.42
CA LEU A 149 0.61 -11.98 -2.28
C LEU A 149 1.78 -11.05 -2.03
N GLN A 150 1.79 -9.87 -2.66
CA GLN A 150 2.84 -8.90 -2.51
C GLN A 150 2.85 -8.27 -1.10
N VAL A 151 1.68 -7.90 -0.58
CA VAL A 151 1.54 -7.41 0.80
C VAL A 151 1.89 -8.49 1.81
N PHE A 152 1.41 -9.72 1.60
CA PHE A 152 1.77 -10.85 2.44
C PHE A 152 3.28 -11.08 2.47
N LEU A 153 3.94 -11.06 1.31
CA LEU A 153 5.40 -11.16 1.19
C LEU A 153 6.11 -10.01 1.91
N ALA A 154 5.58 -8.78 1.84
CA ALA A 154 6.12 -7.63 2.56
C ALA A 154 5.88 -7.68 4.08
N MET A 155 4.92 -8.48 4.54
CA MET A 155 4.65 -8.76 5.95
C MET A 155 5.45 -9.94 6.51
N VAL A 156 6.08 -10.77 5.69
CA VAL A 156 6.99 -11.85 6.12
C VAL A 156 8.06 -11.40 7.14
N PRO A 157 8.76 -10.26 6.99
CA PRO A 157 9.70 -9.82 8.02
C PRO A 157 9.02 -9.46 9.35
N VAL A 158 7.75 -9.02 9.34
CA VAL A 158 6.97 -8.82 10.56
C VAL A 158 6.65 -10.15 11.22
N TYR A 159 6.20 -11.16 10.45
CA TYR A 159 6.00 -12.52 10.95
C TYR A 159 7.24 -13.01 11.71
N VAL A 160 8.42 -12.87 11.11
CA VAL A 160 9.69 -13.27 11.73
C VAL A 160 9.98 -12.48 13.00
N ALA A 161 9.79 -11.17 12.96
CA ALA A 161 10.07 -10.30 14.10
C ALA A 161 9.18 -10.57 15.32
N VAL A 162 7.96 -11.06 15.10
CA VAL A 162 6.97 -11.33 16.15
C VAL A 162 6.77 -12.81 16.47
N THR A 163 7.56 -13.71 15.86
CA THR A 163 7.51 -15.16 16.15
C THR A 163 8.84 -15.72 16.62
N ARG A 164 9.95 -15.01 16.39
CA ARG A 164 11.28 -15.46 16.84
C ARG A 164 11.61 -14.99 18.26
N PRO A 165 12.18 -15.89 19.09
CA PRO A 165 12.60 -15.54 20.44
C PRO A 165 13.85 -14.66 20.44
N GLY A 166 14.05 -13.98 21.56
CA GLY A 166 15.26 -13.20 21.83
C GLY A 166 15.23 -11.77 21.28
N PRO A 167 16.14 -10.91 21.79
CA PRO A 167 16.12 -9.48 21.51
C PRO A 167 16.64 -9.11 20.11
N GLY A 168 17.43 -9.98 19.48
CA GLY A 168 18.06 -9.70 18.19
C GLY A 168 18.97 -8.46 18.25
N LEU A 169 19.04 -7.70 17.16
CA LEU A 169 19.78 -6.43 17.07
C LEU A 169 18.88 -5.27 17.50
N VAL A 170 18.86 -4.98 18.81
CA VAL A 170 18.01 -3.92 19.40
C VAL A 170 18.23 -2.54 18.76
N TRP A 171 19.48 -2.17 18.45
CA TRP A 171 19.80 -0.90 17.81
C TRP A 171 19.16 -0.78 16.41
N LEU A 172 19.09 -1.89 15.67
CA LEU A 172 18.49 -1.92 14.34
C LEU A 172 16.97 -1.81 14.41
N ALA A 173 16.34 -2.39 15.45
CA ALA A 173 14.91 -2.21 15.71
C ALA A 173 14.56 -0.72 15.97
N TRP A 174 15.43 0.03 16.68
CA TRP A 174 15.25 1.47 16.86
C TRP A 174 15.40 2.26 15.56
N ILE A 175 16.37 1.90 14.71
CA ILE A 175 16.51 2.51 13.38
C ILE A 175 15.27 2.22 12.54
N ALA A 176 14.80 0.96 12.51
CA ALA A 176 13.58 0.56 11.81
C ALA A 176 12.37 1.37 12.29
N PHE A 177 12.24 1.55 13.60
CA PHE A 177 11.18 2.35 14.20
C PHE A 177 11.22 3.82 13.74
N VAL A 178 12.39 4.47 13.80
CA VAL A 178 12.56 5.87 13.37
C VAL A 178 12.28 6.01 11.87
N VAL A 179 12.78 5.10 11.05
CA VAL A 179 12.52 5.07 9.60
C VAL A 179 11.03 4.89 9.33
N GLY A 180 10.36 3.99 10.06
CA GLY A 180 8.93 3.74 9.94
C GLY A 180 8.08 4.96 10.31
N LEU A 181 8.38 5.64 11.42
CA LEU A 181 7.68 6.87 11.81
C LEU A 181 7.91 8.01 10.79
N ALA A 182 9.15 8.16 10.31
CA ALA A 182 9.47 9.16 9.30
C ALA A 182 8.74 8.87 7.99
N ALA A 183 8.67 7.60 7.58
CA ALA A 183 7.94 7.14 6.40
C ALA A 183 6.45 7.53 6.50
N VAL A 184 5.76 7.10 7.56
CA VAL A 184 4.32 7.38 7.75
C VAL A 184 4.05 8.89 7.83
N THR A 185 4.95 9.65 8.45
CA THR A 185 4.84 11.11 8.52
C THR A 185 4.99 11.75 7.14
N LEU A 186 5.96 11.29 6.34
CA LEU A 186 6.20 11.78 4.99
C LEU A 186 4.98 11.53 4.11
N GLU A 187 4.39 10.33 4.19
CA GLU A 187 3.15 10.00 3.49
C GLU A 187 1.99 10.91 3.89
N LEU A 188 1.75 11.06 5.19
CA LEU A 188 0.66 11.90 5.72
C LEU A 188 0.79 13.35 5.23
N VAL A 189 1.99 13.92 5.30
CA VAL A 189 2.24 15.30 4.83
C VAL A 189 2.04 15.39 3.31
N ALA A 190 2.54 14.42 2.55
CA ALA A 190 2.39 14.39 1.09
C ALA A 190 0.91 14.30 0.67
N ASP A 191 0.14 13.44 1.32
CA ASP A 191 -1.29 13.25 1.05
C ASP A 191 -2.09 14.51 1.41
N VAL A 192 -1.84 15.11 2.58
CA VAL A 192 -2.50 16.37 2.99
C VAL A 192 -2.16 17.52 2.03
N GLN A 193 -0.90 17.62 1.59
CA GLN A 193 -0.51 18.61 0.58
C GLN A 193 -1.25 18.39 -0.75
N MET A 194 -1.38 17.14 -1.19
CA MET A 194 -2.10 16.80 -2.42
C MET A 194 -3.60 17.09 -2.29
N HIS A 195 -4.22 16.80 -1.15
CA HIS A 195 -5.63 17.12 -0.91
C HIS A 195 -5.92 18.61 -1.01
N ARG A 196 -5.10 19.44 -0.34
CA ARG A 196 -5.21 20.91 -0.43
C ARG A 196 -5.04 21.39 -1.86
N PHE A 197 -4.02 20.88 -2.56
CA PHE A 197 -3.81 21.21 -3.97
C PHE A 197 -5.01 20.81 -4.83
N VAL A 198 -5.56 19.60 -4.68
CA VAL A 198 -6.70 19.12 -5.47
C VAL A 198 -7.95 19.98 -5.25
N ALA A 199 -8.15 20.47 -4.04
CA ALA A 199 -9.29 21.33 -3.69
C ALA A 199 -9.21 22.73 -4.33
N GLU A 200 -8.00 23.24 -4.55
CA GLU A 200 -7.76 24.62 -5.00
C GLU A 200 -7.28 24.73 -6.47
N ARG A 201 -6.82 23.63 -7.06
CA ARG A 201 -6.18 23.64 -8.38
C ARG A 201 -7.14 24.05 -9.50
N ARG A 202 -6.57 24.67 -10.52
CA ARG A 202 -7.25 24.87 -11.82
C ARG A 202 -7.00 23.68 -12.74
N THR A 203 -7.87 23.51 -13.74
CA THR A 203 -7.72 22.47 -14.76
C THR A 203 -6.38 22.60 -15.45
N GLY A 204 -5.63 21.49 -15.52
CA GLY A 204 -4.31 21.44 -16.18
C GLY A 204 -3.11 21.70 -15.25
N GLU A 205 -3.32 22.17 -14.03
CA GLU A 205 -2.21 22.42 -13.08
C GLU A 205 -1.61 21.12 -12.53
N ALA A 206 -0.30 21.14 -12.29
CA ALA A 206 0.45 20.06 -11.66
C ALA A 206 0.98 20.49 -10.28
N MET A 207 1.03 19.55 -9.34
CA MET A 207 1.57 19.79 -8.01
C MET A 207 3.09 19.67 -8.03
N ASP A 208 3.81 20.75 -7.72
CA ASP A 208 5.27 20.79 -7.64
C ASP A 208 5.78 21.58 -6.41
N ARG A 209 4.96 21.70 -5.36
CA ARG A 209 5.25 22.47 -4.14
C ARG A 209 5.34 21.56 -2.91
N GLY A 210 6.00 22.02 -1.85
CA GLY A 210 6.18 21.21 -0.64
C GLY A 210 7.00 19.95 -0.92
N LEU A 211 6.59 18.80 -0.38
CA LEU A 211 7.27 17.52 -0.65
C LEU A 211 7.21 17.13 -2.12
N TRP A 212 6.14 17.51 -2.82
CA TRP A 212 5.95 17.27 -4.25
C TRP A 212 6.91 18.08 -5.13
N GLY A 213 7.62 19.07 -4.58
CA GLY A 213 8.71 19.79 -5.25
C GLY A 213 10.07 19.10 -5.13
N TRP A 214 10.19 18.10 -4.25
CA TRP A 214 11.42 17.32 -4.04
C TRP A 214 11.33 15.93 -4.66
N SER A 215 10.13 15.36 -4.73
CA SER A 215 9.83 14.13 -5.45
C SER A 215 8.48 14.26 -6.12
N ARG A 216 8.33 13.71 -7.33
CA ARG A 216 7.05 13.66 -8.04
C ARG A 216 6.08 12.65 -7.42
N HIS A 217 6.58 11.72 -6.60
CA HIS A 217 5.79 10.69 -5.88
C HIS A 217 6.32 10.52 -4.45
N PRO A 218 6.27 11.56 -3.59
CA PRO A 218 6.84 11.52 -2.26
C PRO A 218 6.08 10.52 -1.37
N ASN A 219 4.75 10.44 -1.49
CA ASN A 219 3.96 9.45 -0.78
C ASN A 219 4.36 8.01 -1.16
N TYR A 220 4.74 7.72 -2.40
CA TYR A 220 5.22 6.38 -2.78
C TYR A 220 6.60 6.07 -2.21
N PHE A 221 7.45 7.08 -2.08
CA PHE A 221 8.73 6.93 -1.38
C PHE A 221 8.52 6.64 0.11
N GLY A 222 7.56 7.33 0.73
CA GLY A 222 7.14 7.05 2.11
C GLY A 222 6.59 5.63 2.26
N GLU A 223 5.67 5.22 1.40
CA GLU A 223 5.08 3.88 1.40
C GLU A 223 6.17 2.79 1.23
N PHE A 224 7.10 2.94 0.28
CA PHE A 224 8.25 2.04 0.19
C PHE A 224 9.13 2.03 1.45
N SER A 225 9.40 3.21 2.03
CA SER A 225 10.21 3.34 3.24
C SER A 225 9.56 2.68 4.45
N PHE A 226 8.23 2.64 4.52
CA PHE A 226 7.48 1.87 5.51
C PHE A 226 7.74 0.37 5.35
N TRP A 227 7.61 -0.18 4.15
CA TRP A 227 7.91 -1.61 3.91
C TRP A 227 9.39 -1.94 4.15
N ALA A 228 10.30 -1.02 3.82
CA ALA A 228 11.71 -1.15 4.16
C ALA A 228 11.94 -1.17 5.67
N ALA A 229 11.24 -0.34 6.45
CA ALA A 229 11.29 -0.38 7.91
C ALA A 229 10.80 -1.73 8.47
N LEU A 230 9.73 -2.30 7.92
CA LEU A 230 9.28 -3.65 8.30
C LEU A 230 10.34 -4.71 8.00
N ALA A 231 10.98 -4.63 6.84
CA ALA A 231 12.11 -5.50 6.51
C ALA A 231 13.27 -5.36 7.52
N LEU A 232 13.61 -4.13 7.93
CA LEU A 232 14.63 -3.88 8.96
C LEU A 232 14.26 -4.48 10.32
N PHE A 233 12.97 -4.45 10.72
CA PHE A 233 12.52 -5.16 11.92
C PHE A 233 12.72 -6.67 11.83
N GLY A 234 12.42 -7.26 10.67
CA GLY A 234 12.71 -8.67 10.40
C GLY A 234 14.20 -8.97 10.50
N VAL A 235 15.04 -8.16 9.86
CA VAL A 235 16.51 -8.30 9.91
C VAL A 235 17.02 -8.13 11.34
N ALA A 236 16.45 -7.21 12.11
CA ALA A 236 16.80 -7.03 13.52
C ALA A 236 16.53 -8.29 14.34
N ALA A 237 15.42 -8.99 14.09
CA ALA A 237 15.10 -10.24 14.76
C ALA A 237 15.93 -11.44 14.23
N ALA A 238 16.32 -11.42 12.96
CA ALA A 238 16.99 -12.52 12.27
C ALA A 238 18.06 -12.04 11.27
N PRO A 239 19.24 -11.57 11.74
CA PRO A 239 20.23 -10.95 10.85
C PRO A 239 20.77 -11.88 9.77
N ALA A 240 20.92 -13.17 10.09
CA ALA A 240 21.41 -14.18 9.15
C ALA A 240 20.47 -14.41 7.94
N ASP A 241 19.20 -14.02 8.10
CA ASP A 241 18.11 -14.25 7.15
C ASP A 241 17.80 -13.03 6.27
N TRP A 242 18.64 -11.99 6.32
CA TRP A 242 18.36 -10.68 5.71
C TRP A 242 17.94 -10.74 4.23
N TRP A 243 18.52 -11.67 3.46
CA TRP A 243 18.39 -11.69 2.00
C TRP A 243 16.96 -11.98 1.54
N TRP A 244 16.20 -12.82 2.26
CA TRP A 244 14.80 -13.08 1.94
C TRP A 244 13.83 -12.13 2.63
N LEU A 245 14.24 -11.55 3.77
CA LEU A 245 13.44 -10.59 4.53
C LEU A 245 13.20 -9.26 3.79
N ILE A 246 14.08 -8.90 2.86
CA ILE A 246 13.96 -7.68 2.05
C ILE A 246 13.13 -7.87 0.77
N LEU A 247 12.83 -9.12 0.37
CA LEU A 247 12.23 -9.41 -0.94
C LEU A 247 10.84 -8.77 -1.10
N GLY A 248 10.03 -8.72 -0.04
CA GLY A 248 8.73 -8.07 -0.09
C GLY A 248 8.81 -6.56 -0.31
N ALA A 249 9.73 -5.87 0.38
CA ALA A 249 9.97 -4.45 0.15
C ALA A 249 10.50 -4.17 -1.27
N LEU A 250 11.38 -5.03 -1.79
CA LEU A 250 11.86 -4.95 -3.17
C LEU A 250 10.75 -5.20 -4.19
N ALA A 251 9.84 -6.13 -3.91
CA ALA A 251 8.68 -6.37 -4.77
C ALA A 251 7.77 -5.13 -4.82
N ILE A 252 7.46 -4.50 -3.67
CA ILE A 252 6.72 -3.23 -3.61
C ILE A 252 7.42 -2.12 -4.41
N LEU A 253 8.74 -1.99 -4.25
CA LEU A 253 9.53 -1.02 -5.01
C LEU A 253 9.44 -1.26 -6.52
N ALA A 254 9.57 -2.52 -6.95
CA ALA A 254 9.48 -2.91 -8.35
C ALA A 254 8.10 -2.58 -8.94
N MET A 255 7.02 -2.83 -8.20
CA MET A 255 5.67 -2.42 -8.62
C MET A 255 5.55 -0.90 -8.77
N PHE A 256 6.08 -0.11 -7.82
CA PHE A 256 6.02 1.34 -7.94
C PHE A 256 6.80 1.86 -9.13
N LEU A 257 8.06 1.46 -9.28
CA LEU A 257 8.94 1.98 -10.34
C LEU A 257 8.56 1.46 -11.74
N GLY A 258 8.10 0.21 -11.81
CA GLY A 258 7.82 -0.50 -13.06
C GLY A 258 6.37 -0.40 -13.56
N ALA A 259 5.39 -0.19 -12.67
CA ALA A 259 3.97 -0.15 -13.06
C ALA A 259 3.26 1.12 -12.59
N SER A 260 3.18 1.36 -11.28
CA SER A 260 2.31 2.41 -10.74
C SER A 260 2.74 3.82 -11.15
N ILE A 261 4.03 4.16 -11.00
CA ILE A 261 4.55 5.48 -11.37
C ILE A 261 4.46 5.72 -12.88
N PRO A 262 4.96 4.84 -13.77
CA PRO A 262 4.83 5.03 -15.22
C PRO A 262 3.39 5.32 -15.65
N MET A 263 2.44 4.49 -15.21
CA MET A 263 1.02 4.64 -15.55
C MET A 263 0.45 6.00 -15.11
N MET A 264 0.83 6.48 -13.92
CA MET A 264 0.39 7.79 -13.42
C MET A 264 1.04 8.96 -14.15
N GLU A 265 2.33 8.86 -14.49
CA GLU A 265 3.03 9.91 -15.22
C GLU A 265 2.52 10.02 -16.66
N GLU A 266 2.34 8.90 -17.37
CA GLU A 266 1.73 8.88 -18.71
C GLU A 266 0.36 9.54 -18.71
N ARG A 267 -0.49 9.18 -17.74
CA ARG A 267 -1.82 9.78 -17.59
C ARG A 267 -1.76 11.28 -17.27
N SER A 268 -0.75 11.71 -16.52
CA SER A 268 -0.56 13.12 -16.16
C SER A 268 -0.06 13.93 -17.36
N LEU A 269 0.92 13.43 -18.11
CA LEU A 269 1.41 14.01 -19.35
C LEU A 269 0.28 14.17 -20.39
N ALA A 270 -0.59 13.16 -20.51
CA ALA A 270 -1.73 13.21 -21.43
C ALA A 270 -2.81 14.25 -21.04
N ARG A 271 -2.87 14.66 -19.77
CA ARG A 271 -3.96 15.53 -19.24
C ARG A 271 -3.51 16.93 -18.85
N ARG A 272 -2.21 17.14 -18.68
CA ARG A 272 -1.65 18.36 -18.09
C ARG A 272 -0.44 18.80 -18.92
N PRO A 273 -0.60 19.77 -19.83
CA PRO A 273 0.50 20.27 -20.67
C PRO A 273 1.70 20.74 -19.85
N ALA A 274 1.46 21.37 -18.70
CA ALA A 274 2.50 21.87 -17.80
C ALA A 274 3.22 20.78 -16.97
N TYR A 275 2.82 19.50 -17.07
CA TYR A 275 3.45 18.44 -16.28
C TYR A 275 4.86 18.11 -16.76
N GLN A 276 5.18 18.36 -18.03
CA GLN A 276 6.54 18.18 -18.56
C GLN A 276 7.55 19.04 -17.80
N ASP A 277 7.21 20.29 -17.51
CA ASP A 277 8.07 21.19 -16.72
C ASP A 277 8.37 20.65 -15.30
N VAL A 278 7.44 19.87 -14.73
CA VAL A 278 7.63 19.21 -13.44
C VAL A 278 8.55 18.01 -13.59
N VAL A 279 8.39 17.21 -14.65
CA VAL A 279 9.24 16.06 -14.98
C VAL A 279 10.70 16.46 -15.13
N ASP A 280 10.97 17.58 -15.80
CA ASP A 280 12.34 18.02 -16.11
C ASP A 280 13.10 18.51 -14.87
N ARG A 281 12.36 18.98 -13.85
CA ARG A 281 12.91 19.62 -12.65
C ARG A 281 12.91 18.73 -11.42
N VAL A 282 11.86 17.96 -11.21
CA VAL A 282 11.59 17.28 -9.93
C VAL A 282 11.95 15.79 -10.04
N SER A 283 12.70 15.30 -9.04
CA SER A 283 13.08 13.88 -8.98
C SER A 283 11.85 12.96 -9.07
N ARG A 284 11.99 11.83 -9.76
CA ARG A 284 10.88 10.89 -9.95
C ARG A 284 10.40 10.27 -8.63
N PHE A 285 11.30 9.77 -7.80
CA PHE A 285 10.93 8.92 -6.66
C PHE A 285 11.66 9.34 -5.38
N VAL A 286 12.99 9.29 -5.37
CA VAL A 286 13.78 9.69 -4.20
C VAL A 286 13.71 11.22 -4.05
N PRO A 287 13.32 11.76 -2.87
CA PRO A 287 13.32 13.19 -2.63
C PRO A 287 14.70 13.80 -2.84
N TRP A 288 14.82 14.69 -3.81
CA TRP A 288 16.06 15.37 -4.17
C TRP A 288 15.79 16.84 -4.49
N PRO A 289 16.74 17.77 -4.22
CA PRO A 289 16.57 19.16 -4.61
C PRO A 289 16.22 19.31 -6.10
N PRO A 290 15.22 20.13 -6.45
CA PRO A 290 14.80 20.29 -7.83
C PRO A 290 15.90 20.94 -8.66
N ARG A 291 16.01 20.53 -9.93
CA ARG A 291 16.95 21.12 -10.89
C ARG A 291 16.53 22.54 -11.22
N THR A 292 17.52 23.43 -11.39
CA THR A 292 17.29 24.78 -11.91
C THR A 292 16.79 24.70 -13.35
N ARG A 293 15.83 25.55 -13.71
CA ARG A 293 15.41 25.69 -15.11
C ARG A 293 16.63 26.08 -15.94
N PRO A 294 16.93 25.40 -17.06
CA PRO A 294 17.79 25.99 -18.07
C PRO A 294 17.18 27.34 -18.44
N ALA A 295 17.96 28.43 -18.39
CA ALA A 295 17.54 29.68 -19.00
C ALA A 295 17.18 29.37 -20.46
N HIS A 296 15.95 29.68 -20.87
CA HIS A 296 15.47 29.39 -22.22
C HIS A 296 16.55 29.82 -23.24
N ARG A 297 17.00 28.88 -24.08
CA ARG A 297 17.54 29.25 -25.39
C ARG A 297 16.43 30.06 -26.06
N SER A 298 16.66 31.35 -26.23
CA SER A 298 15.89 32.19 -27.12
C SER A 298 15.77 31.46 -28.45
N LEU A 299 14.54 31.19 -28.88
CA LEU A 299 14.31 30.77 -30.25
C LEU A 299 14.77 31.93 -31.14
N PRO A 300 15.65 31.72 -32.13
CA PRO A 300 15.97 32.76 -33.09
C PRO A 300 14.69 33.16 -33.84
N GLU A 301 14.52 34.47 -34.00
CA GLU A 301 13.44 35.12 -34.77
C GLU A 301 13.36 34.66 -36.23
#